data_AF-A0A9D1CC22-F1
#
_entry.id   AF-A0A9D1CC22-F1
#
_cell.length_a   1.000
_cell.length_b   1.000
_cell.length_c   1.000
_cell.angle_alpha   90.00
_cell.angle_beta   90.00
_cell.angle_gamma   90.00
#
_symmetry.space_group_name_H-M   'P 1'
#
loop_
_entity.id
_entity.type
_entity.pdbx_description
1 polymer ?
#
loop_
_entity_poly.entity_id
_entity_poly.type
_entity_poly.pdbx_seq_one_letter_code
_entity_poly.pdbx_strand_id
1 'polypeptide(L)'
;MLRQTFISLVGTFAVLLPFLATATVDLPPSITIDPGKGEPPCKFNLPTWRDAQVIEGVQIQESRRCLPDNPSLIAAVVKGTNNISMKTLMETHLSVDTVIKKDDLDGDGDPDVIIIKLEVFELNGHSPDFAGLSTTYDIAPGVQPAMWVFAPKTRGMSTQSFISNEANTTLRAPSPVIRVEQGDIVWLQLENSHYFPHTIHLHGVDHQFVDSSGEGNDGIPQTSEKPVFPGQSRTYEIKPRQPGSFLYHCHVQPHVHISMGLVGMFVVEENKPNNWVQTFNVGAGQVRHPSKGVLADYDSEYDLHYHAMDKELGNIVKDFNDPRLIARKMNREYDVQDSTEDYHVLNGRSFPYTMRESLVVVEPNQNIKLRMLNSSGEMVAIHTHGHKGTITHYDGVEHNPVAQITRDVYDIAPVQRNDISINTTDDGFHSYGEGIWIFHDHREKGITTDGMNPGGDVSALVYKSYLNENGMPKVQGSDIGPFFTQAFHSRQLPVWQGMDEWNSLGEPEDVEDLGDAFVVPPPKDKNKKTVAATLIATTDATPVVNFMKGLGAALVVFLLYVFRGKLAGVLSLFGKKGGRKDA
;
A
#
# COMPACT_ATOMS: atom_id res chain seq x y z
N MET A 1 77.87 5.17 -32.78
CA MET A 1 76.57 5.70 -33.24
C MET A 1 75.91 4.69 -34.16
N LEU A 2 75.18 3.72 -33.61
CA LEU A 2 74.14 2.85 -34.23
C LEU A 2 73.91 1.66 -33.26
N ARG A 3 73.47 1.96 -32.03
CA ARG A 3 73.01 0.94 -31.08
C ARG A 3 72.23 1.47 -29.87
N GLN A 4 71.93 2.77 -29.84
CA GLN A 4 71.10 3.40 -28.80
C GLN A 4 69.74 3.88 -29.32
N THR A 5 69.46 3.78 -30.63
CA THR A 5 68.19 4.21 -31.23
C THR A 5 67.15 3.09 -31.40
N PHE A 6 67.46 1.83 -31.03
CA PHE A 6 66.50 0.72 -31.16
C PHE A 6 65.84 0.30 -29.85
N ILE A 7 66.36 0.74 -28.70
CA ILE A 7 65.81 0.38 -27.37
C ILE A 7 64.78 1.42 -26.89
N SER A 8 64.82 2.66 -27.38
CA SER A 8 63.80 3.68 -27.10
C SER A 8 62.54 3.60 -27.97
N LEU A 9 62.47 2.72 -28.99
CA LEU A 9 61.23 2.54 -29.76
C LEU A 9 60.37 1.37 -29.26
N VAL A 10 60.98 0.37 -28.63
CA VAL A 10 60.27 -0.82 -28.12
C VAL A 10 59.81 -0.62 -26.66
N GLY A 11 60.53 0.20 -25.88
CA GLY A 11 60.13 0.56 -24.50
C GLY A 11 58.93 1.50 -24.40
N THR A 12 58.69 2.31 -25.44
CA THR A 12 57.55 3.26 -25.47
C THR A 12 56.26 2.60 -25.95
N PHE A 13 56.34 1.47 -26.65
CA PHE A 13 55.16 0.70 -27.06
C PHE A 13 54.61 -0.20 -25.93
N ALA A 14 55.47 -0.67 -25.02
CA ALA A 14 55.05 -1.57 -23.94
C ALA A 14 54.43 -0.87 -22.72
N VAL A 15 54.64 0.45 -22.55
CA VAL A 15 54.05 1.24 -21.45
C VAL A 15 52.72 1.91 -21.86
N LEU A 16 52.35 1.86 -23.13
CA LEU A 16 51.02 2.25 -23.63
C LEU A 16 50.03 1.08 -23.78
N LEU A 17 50.46 -0.14 -23.46
CA LEU A 17 49.67 -1.37 -23.65
C LEU A 17 48.72 -1.79 -22.50
N PRO A 18 48.54 -1.08 -21.36
CA PRO A 18 47.37 -1.31 -20.52
C PRO A 18 46.14 -0.44 -20.90
N PHE A 19 46.25 0.46 -21.89
CA PHE A 19 45.11 1.31 -22.30
C PHE A 19 44.32 0.78 -23.53
N LEU A 20 44.69 -0.38 -24.08
CA LEU A 20 44.04 -0.96 -25.27
C LEU A 20 43.40 -2.33 -25.04
N ALA A 21 43.15 -2.68 -23.77
CA ALA A 21 42.40 -3.88 -23.42
C ALA A 21 41.42 -3.63 -22.27
N THR A 22 40.76 -2.46 -22.25
CA THR A 22 39.34 -2.50 -21.92
C THR A 22 38.68 -3.05 -23.17
N ALA A 23 38.26 -4.31 -23.14
CA ALA A 23 37.17 -4.70 -24.00
C ALA A 23 36.05 -3.70 -23.68
N THR A 24 35.82 -2.74 -24.59
CA THR A 24 34.59 -1.98 -24.61
C THR A 24 33.54 -3.04 -24.87
N VAL A 25 32.96 -3.57 -23.79
CA VAL A 25 31.67 -4.23 -23.92
C VAL A 25 30.77 -3.06 -24.31
N ASP A 26 30.51 -2.92 -25.61
CA ASP A 26 29.49 -2.01 -26.08
C ASP A 26 28.22 -2.46 -25.38
N LEU A 27 27.80 -1.70 -24.37
CA LEU A 27 26.59 -1.99 -23.63
C LEU A 27 25.43 -1.94 -24.65
N PRO A 28 24.45 -2.83 -24.52
CA PRO A 28 23.27 -2.75 -25.37
C PRO A 28 22.68 -1.34 -25.27
N PRO A 29 22.33 -0.72 -26.41
CA PRO A 29 21.72 0.60 -26.39
C PRO A 29 20.38 0.51 -25.65
N SER A 30 19.99 1.58 -24.97
CA SER A 30 18.69 1.62 -24.32
C SER A 30 17.59 1.97 -25.34
N ILE A 31 16.48 1.25 -25.28
CA ILE A 31 15.24 1.47 -26.01
C ILE A 31 14.20 2.13 -25.10
N THR A 32 13.25 2.82 -25.73
CA THR A 32 12.10 3.42 -25.06
C THR A 32 10.90 2.49 -25.20
N ILE A 33 10.34 2.05 -24.07
CA ILE A 33 9.12 1.27 -24.01
C ILE A 33 7.92 2.21 -24.10
N ASP A 34 7.01 1.94 -25.05
CA ASP A 34 5.72 2.61 -25.08
C ASP A 34 4.91 2.17 -23.84
N PRO A 35 4.56 3.10 -22.92
CA PRO A 35 3.76 2.77 -21.74
C PRO A 35 2.33 2.30 -22.11
N GLY A 36 1.93 2.45 -23.37
CA GLY A 36 0.59 2.15 -23.84
C GLY A 36 -0.42 3.20 -23.35
N LYS A 37 -1.71 2.85 -23.38
CA LYS A 37 -2.78 3.75 -22.99
C LYS A 37 -2.91 3.82 -21.47
N GLY A 38 -2.42 4.90 -20.87
CA GLY A 38 -2.67 5.22 -19.46
C GLY A 38 -4.10 5.69 -19.19
N GLU A 39 -4.51 5.57 -17.93
CA GLU A 39 -5.72 6.20 -17.44
C GLU A 39 -5.50 7.70 -17.20
N PRO A 40 -6.52 8.55 -17.37
CA PRO A 40 -6.41 9.94 -16.96
C PRO A 40 -6.18 10.01 -15.43
N PRO A 41 -5.27 10.87 -14.94
CA PRO A 41 -5.03 11.02 -13.50
C PRO A 41 -6.29 11.33 -12.71
N CYS A 42 -7.23 12.09 -13.29
CA CYS A 42 -8.57 12.27 -12.74
C CYS A 42 -9.64 11.87 -13.75
N LYS A 43 -10.55 10.98 -13.36
CA LYS A 43 -11.69 10.52 -14.17
C LYS A 43 -13.01 10.76 -13.44
N PHE A 44 -13.27 12.02 -13.10
CA PHE A 44 -14.51 12.39 -12.42
C PHE A 44 -15.39 13.26 -13.31
N ASN A 45 -16.63 12.83 -13.50
CA ASN A 45 -17.58 13.41 -14.45
C ASN A 45 -18.69 14.24 -13.78
N LEU A 46 -18.69 14.37 -12.44
CA LEU A 46 -19.70 15.13 -11.69
C LEU A 46 -19.06 16.25 -10.86
N PRO A 47 -18.35 17.21 -11.47
CA PRO A 47 -17.53 18.20 -10.75
C PRO A 47 -18.30 19.00 -9.69
N THR A 48 -19.61 19.18 -9.85
CA THR A 48 -20.48 19.85 -8.87
C THR A 48 -20.51 19.15 -7.51
N TRP A 49 -20.22 17.85 -7.42
CA TRP A 49 -20.13 17.13 -6.16
C TRP A 49 -18.99 17.63 -5.26
N ARG A 50 -17.99 18.30 -5.83
CA ARG A 50 -16.84 18.86 -5.12
C ARG A 50 -17.18 20.14 -4.36
N ASP A 51 -18.22 20.86 -4.77
CA ASP A 51 -18.61 22.11 -4.12
C ASP A 51 -19.33 21.86 -2.80
N ALA A 52 -19.26 22.85 -1.91
CA ALA A 52 -20.05 22.86 -0.68
C ALA A 52 -21.55 22.92 -1.03
N GLN A 53 -22.36 22.14 -0.32
CA GLN A 53 -23.76 21.90 -0.69
C GLN A 53 -24.65 21.84 0.55
N VAL A 54 -25.94 22.10 0.33
CA VAL A 54 -26.98 21.89 1.32
C VAL A 54 -28.03 20.96 0.74
N ILE A 55 -28.15 19.76 1.30
CA ILE A 55 -29.09 18.73 0.84
C ILE A 55 -29.90 18.28 2.05
N GLU A 56 -31.23 18.32 1.96
CA GLU A 56 -32.13 17.97 3.09
C GLU A 56 -31.83 18.76 4.39
N GLY A 57 -31.30 19.98 4.26
CA GLY A 57 -30.88 20.83 5.38
C GLY A 57 -29.50 20.49 5.96
N VAL A 58 -28.84 19.44 5.49
CA VAL A 58 -27.48 19.05 5.89
C VAL A 58 -26.45 19.92 5.18
N GLN A 59 -25.59 20.58 5.95
CA GLN A 59 -24.45 21.35 5.43
C GLN A 59 -23.29 20.41 5.09
N ILE A 60 -22.89 20.34 3.84
CA ILE A 60 -21.83 19.45 3.36
C ILE A 60 -20.65 20.32 2.92
N GLN A 61 -19.51 20.16 3.58
CA GLN A 61 -18.26 20.84 3.23
C GLN A 61 -17.82 20.49 1.81
N GLU A 62 -17.08 21.39 1.17
CA GLU A 62 -16.47 21.11 -0.13
C GLU A 62 -15.41 20.00 -0.04
N SER A 63 -15.18 19.30 -1.16
CA SER A 63 -14.09 18.36 -1.32
C SER A 63 -13.38 18.66 -2.62
N ARG A 64 -12.20 19.28 -2.55
CA ARG A 64 -11.41 19.65 -3.73
C ARG A 64 -10.58 18.50 -4.31
N ARG A 65 -10.78 17.27 -3.85
CA ARG A 65 -10.17 16.04 -4.39
C ARG A 65 -10.77 15.69 -5.76
N CYS A 66 -10.09 14.87 -6.55
CA CYS A 66 -10.60 14.45 -7.86
C CYS A 66 -11.89 13.65 -7.74
N LEU A 67 -11.93 12.65 -6.85
CA LEU A 67 -13.09 11.76 -6.67
C LEU A 67 -13.71 11.99 -5.28
N PRO A 68 -14.58 13.01 -5.11
CA PRO A 68 -15.26 13.25 -3.85
C PRO A 68 -16.40 12.26 -3.60
N ASP A 69 -16.82 12.14 -2.34
CA ASP A 69 -18.00 11.35 -1.98
C ASP A 69 -19.30 11.98 -2.47
N ASN A 70 -20.29 11.12 -2.73
CA ASN A 70 -21.63 11.51 -3.16
C ASN A 70 -22.32 12.38 -2.08
N PRO A 71 -22.65 13.65 -2.36
CA PRO A 71 -23.34 14.54 -1.42
C PRO A 71 -24.69 13.99 -0.93
N SER A 72 -25.45 13.33 -1.78
CA SER A 72 -26.75 12.74 -1.41
C SER A 72 -26.58 11.54 -0.47
N LEU A 73 -25.46 10.80 -0.57
CA LEU A 73 -25.10 9.77 0.40
C LEU A 73 -24.79 10.38 1.76
N ILE A 74 -24.01 11.47 1.80
CA ILE A 74 -23.67 12.17 3.05
C ILE A 74 -24.95 12.64 3.76
N ALA A 75 -25.85 13.31 3.03
CA ALA A 75 -27.13 13.74 3.60
C ALA A 75 -27.96 12.56 4.16
N ALA A 76 -27.98 11.44 3.44
CA ALA A 76 -28.70 10.24 3.86
C ALA A 76 -28.15 9.63 5.15
N VAL A 77 -26.83 9.55 5.31
CA VAL A 77 -26.21 8.95 6.51
C VAL A 77 -26.15 9.92 7.69
N VAL A 78 -26.21 11.23 7.44
CA VAL A 78 -26.35 12.25 8.49
C VAL A 78 -27.77 12.24 9.07
N LYS A 79 -28.80 12.33 8.23
CA LYS A 79 -30.21 12.38 8.68
C LYS A 79 -30.79 11.00 9.02
N GLY A 80 -30.20 9.92 8.51
CA GLY A 80 -30.80 8.60 8.46
C GLY A 80 -31.64 8.41 7.19
N THR A 81 -31.59 7.20 6.61
CA THR A 81 -32.33 6.82 5.40
C THR A 81 -33.84 6.91 5.57
N ASN A 82 -34.33 6.96 6.81
CA ASN A 82 -35.73 7.15 7.18
C ASN A 82 -36.18 8.62 7.27
N ASN A 83 -35.27 9.60 7.26
CA ASN A 83 -35.58 11.03 7.47
C ASN A 83 -35.22 11.92 6.27
N ILE A 84 -35.08 11.32 5.07
CA ILE A 84 -34.79 12.04 3.82
C ILE A 84 -35.87 11.78 2.78
N SER A 85 -35.94 12.62 1.75
CA SER A 85 -36.85 12.38 0.65
C SER A 85 -36.45 11.12 -0.14
N MET A 86 -37.46 10.47 -0.73
CA MET A 86 -37.25 9.33 -1.63
C MET A 86 -36.33 9.70 -2.81
N LYS A 87 -36.39 10.96 -3.28
CA LYS A 87 -35.52 11.47 -4.33
C LYS A 87 -34.06 11.40 -3.92
N THR A 88 -33.71 11.97 -2.76
CA THR A 88 -32.34 11.95 -2.23
C THR A 88 -31.86 10.53 -2.01
N LEU A 89 -32.69 9.64 -1.45
CA LEU A 89 -32.33 8.24 -1.26
C LEU A 89 -32.07 7.52 -2.60
N MET A 90 -32.81 7.85 -3.65
CA MET A 90 -32.63 7.28 -5.00
C MET A 90 -31.36 7.75 -5.71
N GLU A 91 -30.77 8.85 -5.28
CA GLU A 91 -29.44 9.30 -5.72
C GLU A 91 -28.30 8.58 -4.97
N THR A 92 -28.63 7.73 -3.98
CA THR A 92 -27.70 6.85 -3.27
C THR A 92 -27.86 5.39 -3.71
N HIS A 93 -26.98 4.51 -3.26
CA HIS A 93 -27.11 3.04 -3.38
C HIS A 93 -27.60 2.37 -2.08
N LEU A 94 -28.03 3.15 -1.08
CA LEU A 94 -28.43 2.62 0.22
C LEU A 94 -29.87 2.06 0.19
N SER A 95 -30.12 1.01 0.96
CA SER A 95 -31.47 0.55 1.28
C SER A 95 -32.18 1.57 2.21
N VAL A 96 -33.52 1.52 2.23
CA VAL A 96 -34.37 2.38 3.10
C VAL A 96 -34.11 2.17 4.59
N ASP A 97 -33.59 1.01 4.98
CA ASP A 97 -33.34 0.58 6.35
C ASP A 97 -31.84 0.55 6.70
N THR A 98 -30.98 1.18 5.90
CA THR A 98 -29.52 1.10 6.09
C THR A 98 -29.04 1.84 7.33
N VAL A 99 -29.55 3.05 7.56
CA VAL A 99 -29.29 3.87 8.74
C VAL A 99 -30.60 4.46 9.21
N ILE A 100 -31.18 3.94 10.27
CA ILE A 100 -32.39 4.50 10.86
C ILE A 100 -31.96 5.36 12.04
N LYS A 101 -32.34 6.65 12.03
CA LYS A 101 -32.15 7.54 13.17
C LYS A 101 -33.50 8.02 13.68
N LYS A 102 -33.74 7.90 14.98
CA LYS A 102 -35.01 8.28 15.61
C LYS A 102 -34.79 8.59 17.09
N ASP A 103 -35.82 9.17 17.70
CA ASP A 103 -35.96 9.39 19.14
C ASP A 103 -34.82 10.24 19.75
N ASP A 104 -35.13 11.48 20.10
CA ASP A 104 -34.26 12.37 20.91
C ASP A 104 -34.61 12.13 22.39
N LEU A 105 -33.77 11.34 23.06
CA LEU A 105 -33.95 10.84 24.42
C LEU A 105 -33.36 11.78 25.47
N ASP A 106 -32.31 12.54 25.15
CA ASP A 106 -31.67 13.48 26.07
C ASP A 106 -32.12 14.95 25.89
N GLY A 107 -32.84 15.24 24.80
CA GLY A 107 -33.49 16.52 24.51
C GLY A 107 -32.57 17.57 23.89
N ASP A 108 -31.44 17.16 23.30
CA ASP A 108 -30.40 18.05 22.82
C ASP A 108 -30.57 18.44 21.33
N GLY A 109 -31.49 17.80 20.62
CA GLY A 109 -31.92 18.13 19.25
C GLY A 109 -31.41 17.18 18.16
N ASP A 110 -30.78 16.07 18.51
CA ASP A 110 -30.44 14.98 17.61
C ASP A 110 -30.95 13.61 18.08
N PRO A 111 -31.02 12.62 17.18
CA PRO A 111 -31.54 11.30 17.51
C PRO A 111 -30.51 10.45 18.28
N ASP A 112 -30.92 9.85 19.38
CA ASP A 112 -30.10 8.95 20.21
C ASP A 112 -30.26 7.47 19.85
N VAL A 113 -31.31 7.10 19.09
CA VAL A 113 -31.55 5.70 18.72
C VAL A 113 -31.18 5.47 17.26
N ILE A 114 -30.06 4.78 17.07
CA ILE A 114 -29.44 4.57 15.76
C ILE A 114 -29.45 3.08 15.41
N ILE A 115 -29.98 2.73 14.24
CA ILE A 115 -29.94 1.36 13.71
C ILE A 115 -29.09 1.38 12.46
N ILE A 116 -28.03 0.57 12.43
CA ILE A 116 -27.05 0.52 11.35
C ILE A 116 -27.06 -0.88 10.78
N LYS A 117 -27.13 -1.01 9.46
CA LYS A 117 -27.09 -2.31 8.79
C LYS A 117 -25.89 -2.44 7.88
N LEU A 118 -25.16 -3.53 8.07
CA LEU A 118 -24.02 -3.93 7.26
C LEU A 118 -24.28 -5.28 6.61
N GLU A 119 -23.75 -5.43 5.41
CA GLU A 119 -23.66 -6.68 4.66
C GLU A 119 -22.19 -7.02 4.42
N VAL A 120 -21.90 -8.28 4.03
CA VAL A 120 -20.53 -8.70 3.68
C VAL A 120 -20.45 -8.97 2.19
N PHE A 121 -19.52 -8.29 1.52
CA PHE A 121 -19.32 -8.41 0.07
C PHE A 121 -17.91 -8.89 -0.25
N GLU A 122 -17.80 -9.63 -1.34
CA GLU A 122 -16.53 -9.95 -2.00
C GLU A 122 -16.30 -9.01 -3.19
N LEU A 123 -15.11 -8.42 -3.24
CA LEU A 123 -14.63 -7.62 -4.37
C LEU A 123 -13.50 -8.37 -5.07
N ASN A 124 -13.43 -8.25 -6.40
CA ASN A 124 -12.44 -8.91 -7.24
C ASN A 124 -12.43 -10.46 -7.10
N GLY A 125 -13.58 -11.04 -6.76
CA GLY A 125 -13.77 -12.48 -6.63
C GLY A 125 -13.91 -13.19 -7.98
N HIS A 126 -13.87 -14.52 -7.99
CA HIS A 126 -14.12 -15.29 -9.20
C HIS A 126 -15.62 -15.31 -9.56
N SER A 127 -15.95 -15.34 -10.87
CA SER A 127 -17.30 -15.60 -11.35
C SER A 127 -17.37 -16.94 -12.11
N PRO A 128 -18.23 -17.90 -11.72
CA PRO A 128 -18.43 -19.11 -12.51
C PRO A 128 -19.16 -18.83 -13.84
N ASP A 129 -19.75 -17.65 -13.99
CA ASP A 129 -20.61 -17.30 -15.13
C ASP A 129 -19.83 -16.69 -16.30
N PHE A 130 -18.62 -16.16 -16.08
CA PHE A 130 -17.77 -15.58 -17.12
C PHE A 130 -16.28 -15.58 -16.73
N ALA A 131 -15.40 -15.44 -17.73
CA ALA A 131 -13.94 -15.58 -17.58
C ALA A 131 -13.21 -14.39 -16.89
N GLY A 132 -13.89 -13.62 -16.03
CA GLY A 132 -13.34 -12.44 -15.37
C GLY A 132 -13.66 -12.42 -13.87
N LEU A 133 -13.19 -11.38 -13.20
CA LEU A 133 -13.53 -11.15 -11.79
C LEU A 133 -14.96 -10.64 -11.67
N SER A 134 -15.64 -10.89 -10.56
CA SER A 134 -16.94 -10.30 -10.22
C SER A 134 -16.75 -9.05 -9.35
N THR A 135 -17.54 -8.01 -9.62
CA THR A 135 -17.55 -6.76 -8.81
C THR A 135 -16.14 -6.19 -8.62
N THR A 136 -15.55 -5.67 -9.71
CA THR A 136 -14.15 -5.24 -9.75
C THR A 136 -13.90 -3.96 -8.97
N TYR A 137 -12.74 -3.89 -8.31
CA TYR A 137 -12.25 -2.78 -7.51
C TYR A 137 -10.72 -2.68 -7.64
N ASP A 138 -10.22 -1.75 -8.45
CA ASP A 138 -8.78 -1.60 -8.69
C ASP A 138 -8.12 -0.80 -7.58
N ILE A 139 -7.11 -1.35 -6.89
CA ILE A 139 -6.35 -0.56 -5.90
C ILE A 139 -5.34 0.38 -6.58
N ALA A 140 -4.90 0.04 -7.78
CA ALA A 140 -4.05 0.78 -8.71
C ALA A 140 -4.34 0.26 -10.14
N PRO A 141 -3.90 0.93 -11.23
CA PRO A 141 -4.19 0.51 -12.60
C PRO A 141 -3.93 -0.97 -12.89
N GLY A 142 -5.01 -1.76 -13.06
CA GLY A 142 -4.95 -3.19 -13.35
C GLY A 142 -4.56 -4.07 -12.16
N VAL A 143 -4.43 -3.52 -10.95
CA VAL A 143 -4.11 -4.26 -9.72
C VAL A 143 -5.39 -4.47 -8.92
N GLN A 144 -5.85 -5.71 -8.88
CA GLN A 144 -7.18 -6.08 -8.36
C GLN A 144 -7.09 -7.22 -7.33
N PRO A 145 -6.46 -7.05 -6.15
CA PRO A 145 -6.47 -8.09 -5.12
C PRO A 145 -7.90 -8.40 -4.68
N ALA A 146 -8.20 -9.66 -4.41
CA ALA A 146 -9.50 -10.01 -3.87
C ALA A 146 -9.58 -9.68 -2.39
N MET A 147 -10.75 -9.19 -1.99
CA MET A 147 -10.98 -8.66 -0.64
C MET A 147 -12.44 -8.87 -0.25
N TRP A 148 -12.66 -8.95 1.06
CA TRP A 148 -13.97 -9.02 1.68
C TRP A 148 -14.17 -7.79 2.52
N VAL A 149 -15.31 -7.13 2.37
CA VAL A 149 -15.60 -5.86 3.05
C VAL A 149 -16.96 -5.93 3.73
N PHE A 150 -17.06 -5.31 4.90
CA PHE A 150 -18.36 -4.88 5.38
C PHE A 150 -18.78 -3.67 4.56
N ALA A 151 -20.02 -3.65 4.08
CA ALA A 151 -20.55 -2.49 3.37
C ALA A 151 -21.92 -2.10 3.95
N PRO A 152 -22.32 -0.82 3.86
CA PRO A 152 -23.68 -0.42 4.23
C PRO A 152 -24.67 -1.23 3.41
N LYS A 153 -25.78 -1.64 4.02
CA LYS A 153 -26.82 -2.39 3.32
C LYS A 153 -27.24 -1.66 2.03
N THR A 154 -27.10 -2.34 0.89
CA THR A 154 -27.33 -1.71 -0.40
C THR A 154 -28.70 -2.06 -0.99
N ARG A 155 -29.09 -1.32 -2.02
CA ARG A 155 -30.18 -1.68 -2.92
C ARG A 155 -29.65 -1.76 -4.35
N GLY A 156 -30.28 -2.59 -5.17
CA GLY A 156 -29.93 -2.70 -6.59
C GLY A 156 -28.71 -3.59 -6.81
N MET A 157 -27.86 -3.22 -7.76
CA MET A 157 -26.71 -4.03 -8.19
C MET A 157 -25.47 -3.70 -7.35
N SER A 158 -24.61 -4.71 -7.12
CA SER A 158 -23.28 -4.51 -6.55
C SER A 158 -22.34 -3.73 -7.48
N THR A 159 -22.68 -3.66 -8.77
CA THR A 159 -21.91 -2.93 -9.79
C THR A 159 -22.57 -1.60 -10.16
N GLN A 160 -21.80 -0.72 -10.81
CA GLN A 160 -22.28 0.59 -11.26
C GLN A 160 -23.49 0.51 -12.21
N SER A 161 -23.55 -0.52 -13.07
CA SER A 161 -24.65 -0.75 -14.01
C SER A 161 -24.65 -2.20 -14.52
N PHE A 162 -25.69 -2.60 -15.25
CA PHE A 162 -25.79 -3.96 -15.81
C PHE A 162 -24.76 -4.28 -16.91
N ILE A 163 -24.07 -3.25 -17.44
CA ILE A 163 -23.00 -3.41 -18.45
C ILE A 163 -21.59 -3.17 -17.87
N SER A 164 -21.50 -2.72 -16.61
CA SER A 164 -20.23 -2.49 -15.93
C SER A 164 -20.06 -3.55 -14.86
N ASN A 165 -18.86 -4.07 -14.76
CA ASN A 165 -18.49 -4.98 -13.69
C ASN A 165 -17.81 -4.26 -12.52
N GLU A 166 -17.58 -2.94 -12.63
CA GLU A 166 -17.00 -2.12 -11.57
C GLU A 166 -17.96 -2.00 -10.38
N ALA A 167 -17.42 -2.16 -9.17
CA ALA A 167 -18.15 -1.99 -7.93
C ALA A 167 -18.88 -0.65 -7.89
N ASN A 168 -20.10 -0.64 -7.36
CA ASN A 168 -20.84 0.60 -7.13
C ASN A 168 -20.11 1.47 -6.08
N THR A 169 -20.49 2.73 -5.95
CA THR A 169 -19.75 3.70 -5.12
C THR A 169 -19.81 3.42 -3.61
N THR A 170 -20.74 2.56 -3.16
CA THR A 170 -20.88 2.18 -1.74
C THR A 170 -20.07 0.95 -1.36
N LEU A 171 -19.65 0.14 -2.34
CA LEU A 171 -18.80 -1.02 -2.13
C LEU A 171 -17.34 -0.60 -2.29
N ARG A 172 -16.69 -0.31 -1.16
CA ARG A 172 -15.30 0.14 -1.10
C ARG A 172 -14.54 -0.67 -0.06
N ALA A 173 -13.22 -0.71 -0.21
CA ALA A 173 -12.30 -1.09 0.84
C ALA A 173 -11.56 0.15 1.36
N PRO A 174 -11.07 0.13 2.61
CA PRO A 174 -11.51 -0.78 3.68
C PRO A 174 -13.01 -0.59 3.98
N SER A 175 -13.54 -1.37 4.92
CA SER A 175 -14.94 -1.24 5.33
C SER A 175 -15.20 0.21 5.84
N PRO A 176 -16.40 0.78 5.64
CA PRO A 176 -16.65 2.19 5.90
C PRO A 176 -16.44 2.53 7.37
N VAL A 177 -16.02 3.75 7.66
CA VAL A 177 -16.00 4.24 9.05
C VAL A 177 -17.43 4.34 9.55
N ILE A 178 -17.71 3.78 10.72
CA ILE A 178 -18.98 3.95 11.44
C ILE A 178 -18.80 5.08 12.45
N ARG A 179 -19.72 6.05 12.47
CA ARG A 179 -19.71 7.18 13.40
C ARG A 179 -21.02 7.30 14.15
N VAL A 180 -20.94 7.36 15.46
CA VAL A 180 -22.08 7.52 16.39
C VAL A 180 -21.70 8.51 17.47
N GLU A 181 -22.65 8.95 18.27
CA GLU A 181 -22.39 9.84 19.38
C GLU A 181 -22.25 9.10 20.71
N GLN A 182 -21.49 9.67 21.63
CA GLN A 182 -21.40 9.24 23.01
C GLN A 182 -22.78 9.24 23.66
N GLY A 183 -23.21 8.09 24.18
CA GLY A 183 -24.51 7.95 24.85
C GLY A 183 -25.60 7.35 23.97
N ASP A 184 -25.44 7.37 22.64
CA ASP A 184 -26.38 6.79 21.67
C ASP A 184 -26.67 5.32 21.98
N ILE A 185 -27.92 4.91 21.78
CA ILE A 185 -28.30 3.50 21.72
C ILE A 185 -28.18 3.06 20.26
N VAL A 186 -27.16 2.26 19.98
CA VAL A 186 -26.85 1.79 18.62
C VAL A 186 -27.16 0.31 18.49
N TRP A 187 -27.96 -0.03 17.49
CA TRP A 187 -28.19 -1.40 17.04
C TRP A 187 -27.46 -1.62 15.72
N LEU A 188 -26.29 -2.25 15.80
CA LEU A 188 -25.49 -2.61 14.63
C LEU A 188 -25.87 -4.00 14.15
N GLN A 189 -26.56 -4.11 13.04
CA GLN A 189 -27.00 -5.38 12.47
C GLN A 189 -26.08 -5.82 11.33
N LEU A 190 -25.51 -7.01 11.47
CA LEU A 190 -24.86 -7.74 10.39
C LEU A 190 -25.88 -8.63 9.69
N GLU A 191 -26.11 -8.40 8.40
CA GLU A 191 -26.85 -9.30 7.51
C GLU A 191 -25.83 -10.06 6.63
N ASN A 192 -25.61 -11.35 6.89
CA ASN A 192 -24.54 -12.09 6.21
C ASN A 192 -24.98 -12.58 4.83
N SER A 193 -24.77 -11.77 3.80
CA SER A 193 -24.96 -12.12 2.38
C SER A 193 -23.80 -12.91 1.78
N HIS A 194 -22.70 -13.10 2.51
CA HIS A 194 -21.52 -13.83 2.06
C HIS A 194 -21.64 -15.35 2.27
N TYR A 195 -20.80 -16.13 1.59
CA TYR A 195 -20.83 -17.60 1.62
C TYR A 195 -20.05 -18.22 2.80
N PHE A 196 -19.43 -17.41 3.66
CA PHE A 196 -18.78 -17.84 4.90
C PHE A 196 -19.41 -17.22 6.13
N PRO A 197 -19.30 -17.87 7.31
CA PRO A 197 -19.76 -17.30 8.55
C PRO A 197 -18.88 -16.13 9.00
N HIS A 198 -19.50 -15.10 9.58
CA HIS A 198 -18.83 -13.88 10.02
C HIS A 198 -19.33 -13.41 11.39
N THR A 199 -18.61 -12.47 11.99
CA THR A 199 -18.99 -11.74 13.21
C THR A 199 -18.52 -10.28 13.08
N ILE A 200 -18.93 -9.41 14.00
CA ILE A 200 -18.34 -8.08 14.17
C ILE A 200 -17.86 -8.00 15.62
N HIS A 201 -16.54 -8.01 15.81
CA HIS A 201 -15.93 -7.63 17.07
C HIS A 201 -15.75 -6.11 17.12
N LEU A 202 -16.09 -5.54 18.27
CA LEU A 202 -16.16 -4.11 18.55
C LEU A 202 -14.92 -3.68 19.33
N HIS A 203 -13.77 -3.64 18.67
CA HIS A 203 -12.47 -3.47 19.31
C HIS A 203 -12.31 -2.09 19.97
N GLY A 204 -12.31 -2.08 21.30
CA GLY A 204 -12.18 -0.87 22.12
C GLY A 204 -13.46 -0.04 22.21
N VAL A 205 -14.48 -0.36 21.41
CA VAL A 205 -15.79 0.29 21.49
C VAL A 205 -16.47 -0.17 22.77
N ASP A 206 -17.07 0.76 23.50
CA ASP A 206 -17.75 0.44 24.74
C ASP A 206 -19.12 -0.20 24.50
N HIS A 207 -19.24 -1.49 24.84
CA HIS A 207 -20.48 -2.26 24.79
C HIS A 207 -20.57 -3.22 25.98
N GLN A 208 -21.78 -3.71 26.24
CA GLN A 208 -21.98 -4.75 27.24
C GLN A 208 -21.51 -6.11 26.71
N PHE A 209 -21.10 -7.01 27.61
CA PHE A 209 -20.68 -8.36 27.22
C PHE A 209 -21.83 -9.21 26.69
N VAL A 210 -23.04 -8.99 27.22
CA VAL A 210 -24.30 -9.57 26.75
C VAL A 210 -25.25 -8.47 26.34
N ASP A 211 -26.09 -8.76 25.35
CA ASP A 211 -27.17 -7.89 24.91
C ASP A 211 -28.42 -8.02 25.80
N SER A 212 -29.44 -7.22 25.49
CA SER A 212 -30.72 -7.23 26.22
C SER A 212 -31.47 -8.57 26.21
N SER A 213 -31.15 -9.47 25.27
CA SER A 213 -31.74 -10.81 25.15
C SER A 213 -30.93 -11.88 25.90
N GLY A 214 -29.75 -11.53 26.42
CA GLY A 214 -28.84 -12.44 27.13
C GLY A 214 -27.92 -13.23 26.19
N GLU A 215 -27.89 -12.92 24.90
CA GLU A 215 -26.86 -13.41 23.97
C GLU A 215 -25.61 -12.54 24.11
N GLY A 216 -24.42 -13.11 23.87
CA GLY A 216 -23.21 -12.30 24.01
C GLY A 216 -23.01 -11.35 22.82
N ASN A 217 -22.20 -10.32 23.02
CA ASN A 217 -22.26 -9.09 22.21
C ASN A 217 -20.88 -8.53 21.81
N ASP A 218 -19.80 -9.20 22.22
CA ASP A 218 -18.41 -8.83 21.88
C ASP A 218 -17.95 -9.38 20.52
N GLY A 219 -18.78 -10.19 19.83
CA GLY A 219 -18.47 -10.64 18.48
C GLY A 219 -17.37 -11.70 18.36
N ILE A 220 -16.94 -12.33 19.45
CA ILE A 220 -15.89 -13.36 19.46
C ILE A 220 -16.51 -14.77 19.48
N PRO A 221 -16.35 -15.59 18.41
CA PRO A 221 -16.91 -16.93 18.30
C PRO A 221 -16.62 -17.89 19.47
N GLN A 222 -15.45 -17.72 20.10
CA GLN A 222 -14.94 -18.64 21.12
C GLN A 222 -15.47 -18.33 22.53
N THR A 223 -16.01 -17.13 22.76
CA THR A 223 -16.33 -16.65 24.11
C THR A 223 -17.71 -16.00 24.19
N SER A 224 -18.05 -15.12 23.27
CA SER A 224 -19.16 -14.19 23.43
C SER A 224 -20.20 -14.26 22.32
N GLU A 225 -19.94 -14.89 21.18
CA GLU A 225 -20.86 -14.77 20.04
C GLU A 225 -20.90 -16.08 19.25
N LYS A 226 -22.02 -16.37 18.60
CA LYS A 226 -22.07 -17.44 17.60
C LYS A 226 -21.79 -16.83 16.22
N PRO A 227 -20.97 -17.50 15.38
CA PRO A 227 -20.79 -17.05 14.00
C PRO A 227 -22.13 -16.90 13.29
N VAL A 228 -22.31 -15.77 12.59
CA VAL A 228 -23.49 -15.48 11.78
C VAL A 228 -23.32 -16.23 10.47
N PHE A 229 -24.11 -17.29 10.24
CA PHE A 229 -23.99 -18.09 9.02
C PHE A 229 -24.57 -17.39 7.79
N PRO A 230 -24.21 -17.83 6.58
CA PRO A 230 -24.79 -17.30 5.34
C PRO A 230 -26.33 -17.25 5.39
N GLY A 231 -26.90 -16.11 5.01
CA GLY A 231 -28.33 -15.83 5.03
C GLY A 231 -28.93 -15.54 6.42
N GLN A 232 -28.11 -15.50 7.47
CA GLN A 232 -28.55 -15.13 8.83
C GLN A 232 -28.19 -13.68 9.14
N SER A 233 -28.77 -13.16 10.22
CA SER A 233 -28.47 -11.85 10.74
C SER A 233 -28.26 -11.87 12.26
N ARG A 234 -27.49 -10.90 12.74
CA ARG A 234 -27.19 -10.69 14.17
C ARG A 234 -27.13 -9.20 14.46
N THR A 235 -27.63 -8.78 15.61
CA THR A 235 -27.62 -7.38 16.04
C THR A 235 -26.75 -7.22 17.28
N TYR A 236 -25.78 -6.32 17.21
CA TYR A 236 -24.96 -5.91 18.35
C TYR A 236 -25.56 -4.66 18.99
N GLU A 237 -25.70 -4.66 20.31
CA GLU A 237 -26.23 -3.54 21.09
C GLU A 237 -25.08 -2.74 21.72
N ILE A 238 -24.97 -1.46 21.37
CA ILE A 238 -23.87 -0.60 21.77
C ILE A 238 -24.45 0.65 22.45
N LYS A 239 -23.81 1.09 23.54
CA LYS A 239 -24.12 2.36 24.20
C LYS A 239 -22.82 3.00 24.69
N PRO A 240 -22.05 3.64 23.79
CA PRO A 240 -20.69 4.02 24.10
C PRO A 240 -20.66 5.17 25.10
N ARG A 241 -20.00 5.00 26.25
CA ARG A 241 -19.93 6.02 27.31
C ARG A 241 -18.78 7.00 27.13
N GLN A 242 -17.85 6.74 26.21
CA GLN A 242 -16.66 7.56 26.00
C GLN A 242 -16.48 7.85 24.50
N PRO A 243 -16.12 9.08 24.11
CA PRO A 243 -15.72 9.40 22.75
C PRO A 243 -14.36 8.79 22.43
N GLY A 244 -14.06 8.61 21.14
CA GLY A 244 -12.76 8.11 20.70
C GLY A 244 -12.75 7.45 19.33
N SER A 245 -11.55 7.19 18.82
CA SER A 245 -11.28 6.45 17.58
C SER A 245 -10.97 4.97 17.89
N PHE A 246 -11.89 4.10 17.51
CA PHE A 246 -11.86 2.65 17.70
C PHE A 246 -11.87 1.93 16.35
N LEU A 247 -12.04 0.61 16.36
CA LEU A 247 -12.25 -0.15 15.15
C LEU A 247 -13.28 -1.27 15.34
N TYR A 248 -13.75 -1.82 14.24
CA TYR A 248 -14.54 -3.04 14.20
C TYR A 248 -13.97 -4.00 13.15
N HIS A 249 -14.03 -5.29 13.40
CA HIS A 249 -13.52 -6.28 12.45
C HIS A 249 -14.16 -7.66 12.63
N CYS A 250 -14.00 -8.53 11.62
CA CYS A 250 -14.43 -9.92 11.76
C CYS A 250 -13.55 -10.68 12.74
N HIS A 251 -14.15 -11.51 13.59
CA HIS A 251 -13.44 -12.36 14.54
C HIS A 251 -13.64 -13.86 14.27
N VAL A 252 -14.30 -14.21 13.16
CA VAL A 252 -14.18 -15.53 12.56
C VAL A 252 -12.84 -15.57 11.82
N GLN A 253 -11.95 -16.50 12.19
CA GLN A 253 -10.66 -16.70 11.52
C GLN A 253 -9.91 -15.37 11.27
N PRO A 254 -9.65 -14.57 12.33
CA PRO A 254 -9.21 -13.18 12.17
C PRO A 254 -7.89 -13.03 11.41
N HIS A 255 -6.99 -14.02 11.52
CA HIS A 255 -5.72 -14.08 10.78
C HIS A 255 -5.89 -14.10 9.25
N VAL A 256 -7.05 -14.50 8.74
CA VAL A 256 -7.40 -14.44 7.30
C VAL A 256 -8.37 -13.28 7.05
N HIS A 257 -9.48 -13.22 7.78
CA HIS A 257 -10.59 -12.32 7.46
C HIS A 257 -10.20 -10.84 7.60
N ILE A 258 -9.37 -10.48 8.58
CA ILE A 258 -8.88 -9.10 8.73
C ILE A 258 -7.95 -8.77 7.56
N SER A 259 -6.99 -9.64 7.26
CA SER A 259 -6.02 -9.49 6.15
C SER A 259 -6.68 -9.45 4.77
N MET A 260 -7.90 -9.97 4.65
CA MET A 260 -8.72 -9.88 3.45
C MET A 260 -9.60 -8.62 3.40
N GLY A 261 -9.59 -7.76 4.43
CA GLY A 261 -10.27 -6.46 4.41
C GLY A 261 -11.53 -6.33 5.29
N LEU A 262 -11.91 -7.36 6.07
CA LEU A 262 -13.07 -7.30 6.99
C LEU A 262 -12.73 -6.53 8.27
N VAL A 263 -12.41 -5.25 8.10
CA VAL A 263 -12.02 -4.30 9.14
C VAL A 263 -12.41 -2.89 8.70
N GLY A 264 -12.88 -2.09 9.66
CA GLY A 264 -13.19 -0.67 9.48
C GLY A 264 -13.02 0.11 10.78
N MET A 265 -12.96 1.44 10.69
CA MET A 265 -12.88 2.31 11.87
C MET A 265 -14.26 2.48 12.52
N PHE A 266 -14.30 2.61 13.84
CA PHE A 266 -15.51 2.96 14.58
C PHE A 266 -15.21 4.21 15.41
N VAL A 267 -15.91 5.30 15.18
CA VAL A 267 -15.69 6.56 15.88
C VAL A 267 -16.90 6.91 16.73
N VAL A 268 -16.64 7.22 18.00
CA VAL A 268 -17.61 7.80 18.91
C VAL A 268 -17.28 9.29 19.05
N GLU A 269 -18.20 10.14 18.59
CA GLU A 269 -18.11 11.59 18.73
C GLU A 269 -18.56 12.03 20.13
N GLU A 270 -18.08 13.19 20.57
CA GLU A 270 -18.57 13.80 21.81
C GLU A 270 -20.04 14.19 21.69
N ASN A 271 -20.81 13.99 22.75
CA ASN A 271 -22.17 14.50 22.83
C ASN A 271 -22.19 16.04 22.87
N LYS A 272 -22.84 16.64 21.87
CA LYS A 272 -23.04 18.08 21.75
C LYS A 272 -24.46 18.38 21.25
N PRO A 273 -25.09 19.48 21.69
CA PRO A 273 -26.44 19.81 21.23
C PRO A 273 -26.60 19.90 19.70
N ASN A 274 -27.58 19.20 19.15
CA ASN A 274 -27.95 19.13 17.73
C ASN A 274 -26.78 18.64 16.85
N ASN A 275 -26.07 17.60 17.24
CA ASN A 275 -24.89 17.06 16.57
C ASN A 275 -25.19 15.85 15.68
N TRP A 276 -25.91 16.11 14.60
CA TRP A 276 -26.24 15.10 13.60
C TRP A 276 -24.99 14.54 12.89
N VAL A 277 -24.41 13.44 13.39
CA VAL A 277 -23.15 12.89 12.86
C VAL A 277 -23.29 12.18 11.51
N GLN A 278 -22.25 12.25 10.67
CA GLN A 278 -22.13 11.49 9.42
C GLN A 278 -21.86 10.00 9.71
N THR A 279 -22.91 9.20 9.86
CA THR A 279 -22.79 7.83 10.40
C THR A 279 -21.94 6.88 9.57
N PHE A 280 -21.83 7.09 8.25
CA PHE A 280 -20.86 6.39 7.43
C PHE A 280 -19.90 7.36 6.75
N ASN A 281 -18.61 7.06 6.85
CA ASN A 281 -17.63 7.56 5.89
C ASN A 281 -17.20 6.40 4.99
N VAL A 282 -17.88 6.27 3.84
CA VAL A 282 -17.57 5.24 2.83
C VAL A 282 -16.37 5.67 1.96
N GLY A 283 -15.99 6.94 2.05
CA GLY A 283 -15.08 7.63 1.16
C GLY A 283 -13.61 7.56 1.50
N ALA A 284 -12.82 8.22 0.65
CA ALA A 284 -11.37 8.30 0.72
C ALA A 284 -10.83 9.25 1.81
N GLY A 285 -11.47 9.26 2.97
CA GLY A 285 -10.94 9.83 4.20
C GLY A 285 -11.59 11.11 4.70
N GLN A 286 -11.80 12.15 3.87
CA GLN A 286 -12.37 13.41 4.37
C GLN A 286 -13.81 13.22 4.89
N VAL A 287 -14.07 13.61 6.13
CA VAL A 287 -15.43 13.73 6.65
C VAL A 287 -15.99 15.09 6.22
N ARG A 288 -17.06 15.08 5.42
CA ARG A 288 -17.62 16.31 4.83
C ARG A 288 -18.75 16.92 5.65
N HIS A 289 -19.22 16.21 6.67
CA HIS A 289 -20.05 16.77 7.72
C HIS A 289 -19.44 16.40 9.09
N PRO A 290 -18.33 17.05 9.48
CA PRO A 290 -17.70 16.78 10.77
C PRO A 290 -18.66 17.09 11.93
N SER A 291 -18.45 16.41 13.05
CA SER A 291 -19.25 16.64 14.26
C SER A 291 -19.05 18.07 14.79
N LYS A 292 -20.01 18.56 15.56
CA LYS A 292 -19.88 19.84 16.27
C LYS A 292 -18.73 19.84 17.26
N GLY A 293 -18.42 18.69 17.86
CA GLY A 293 -17.24 18.53 18.73
C GLY A 293 -15.95 18.79 17.95
N VAL A 294 -15.82 18.17 16.77
CA VAL A 294 -14.65 18.38 15.90
C VAL A 294 -14.57 19.83 15.41
N LEU A 295 -15.68 20.42 14.96
CA LEU A 295 -15.72 21.80 14.45
C LEU A 295 -15.44 22.87 15.52
N ALA A 296 -15.42 22.51 16.80
CA ALA A 296 -15.02 23.43 17.86
C ALA A 296 -13.53 23.77 17.80
N ASP A 297 -12.69 22.79 17.43
CA ASP A 297 -11.23 22.90 17.48
C ASP A 297 -10.54 22.72 16.12
N TYR A 298 -11.23 22.14 15.13
CA TYR A 298 -10.67 21.76 13.83
C TYR A 298 -11.51 22.27 12.66
N ASP A 299 -10.85 22.73 11.61
CA ASP A 299 -11.49 23.18 10.37
C ASP A 299 -12.01 22.01 9.53
N SER A 300 -11.31 20.87 9.59
CA SER A 300 -11.68 19.63 8.90
C SER A 300 -11.07 18.40 9.57
N GLU A 301 -11.65 17.24 9.27
CA GLU A 301 -11.11 15.95 9.72
C GLU A 301 -11.03 14.92 8.58
N TYR A 302 -10.07 14.01 8.72
CA TYR A 302 -9.81 12.93 7.77
C TYR A 302 -9.60 11.60 8.50
N ASP A 303 -10.27 10.56 8.01
CA ASP A 303 -10.04 9.18 8.39
C ASP A 303 -8.97 8.56 7.45
N LEU A 304 -7.87 8.09 8.00
CA LEU A 304 -6.75 7.48 7.27
C LEU A 304 -6.57 6.04 7.75
N HIS A 305 -7.05 5.10 6.95
CA HIS A 305 -7.01 3.68 7.26
C HIS A 305 -5.95 2.99 6.40
N TYR A 306 -4.84 2.64 7.04
CA TYR A 306 -3.73 1.89 6.48
C TYR A 306 -3.99 0.39 6.63
N HIS A 307 -3.84 -0.35 5.53
CA HIS A 307 -4.02 -1.79 5.51
C HIS A 307 -3.04 -2.44 4.53
N ALA A 308 -2.75 -3.72 4.76
CA ALA A 308 -1.93 -4.52 3.87
C ALA A 308 -2.60 -5.87 3.62
N MET A 309 -2.41 -6.39 2.40
CA MET A 309 -3.02 -7.65 1.96
C MET A 309 -1.96 -8.57 1.38
N ASP A 310 -2.12 -9.85 1.68
CA ASP A 310 -1.32 -10.94 1.12
C ASP A 310 -1.90 -11.38 -0.23
N LYS A 311 -1.03 -11.47 -1.25
CA LYS A 311 -1.42 -11.88 -2.60
C LYS A 311 -1.87 -13.33 -2.67
N GLU A 312 -1.28 -14.23 -1.89
CA GLU A 312 -1.69 -15.63 -1.83
C GLU A 312 -3.15 -15.73 -1.38
N LEU A 313 -3.51 -15.06 -0.28
CA LEU A 313 -4.89 -15.05 0.23
C LEU A 313 -5.89 -14.54 -0.81
N GLY A 314 -5.56 -13.43 -1.48
CA GLY A 314 -6.40 -12.87 -2.53
C GLY A 314 -6.54 -13.79 -3.75
N ASN A 315 -5.54 -14.61 -4.06
CA ASN A 315 -5.61 -15.55 -5.19
C ASN A 315 -6.49 -16.77 -4.87
N ILE A 316 -6.58 -17.21 -3.61
CA ILE A 316 -7.40 -18.36 -3.24
C ILE A 316 -8.86 -18.17 -3.67
N VAL A 317 -9.47 -17.01 -3.45
CA VAL A 317 -10.87 -16.76 -3.87
C VAL A 317 -11.02 -16.46 -5.37
N LYS A 318 -9.93 -16.18 -6.07
CA LYS A 318 -9.92 -16.04 -7.53
C LYS A 318 -9.78 -17.38 -8.25
N ASP A 319 -9.14 -18.35 -7.61
CA ASP A 319 -8.86 -19.66 -8.18
C ASP A 319 -9.99 -20.68 -7.93
N PHE A 320 -10.81 -20.45 -6.91
CA PHE A 320 -11.84 -21.40 -6.47
C PHE A 320 -13.21 -20.72 -6.27
N ASN A 321 -14.28 -21.39 -6.70
CA ASN A 321 -15.67 -21.00 -6.42
C ASN A 321 -16.35 -21.86 -5.34
N ASP A 322 -15.79 -23.03 -5.01
CA ASP A 322 -16.38 -23.91 -4.00
C ASP A 322 -15.95 -23.43 -2.61
N PRO A 323 -16.87 -22.97 -1.74
CA PRO A 323 -16.53 -22.49 -0.40
C PRO A 323 -15.76 -23.52 0.43
N ARG A 324 -15.94 -24.83 0.17
CA ARG A 324 -15.22 -25.89 0.88
C ARG A 324 -13.75 -25.94 0.47
N LEU A 325 -13.44 -25.69 -0.80
CA LEU A 325 -12.07 -25.62 -1.29
C LEU A 325 -11.39 -24.35 -0.79
N ILE A 326 -12.08 -23.21 -0.88
CA ILE A 326 -11.61 -21.94 -0.32
C ILE A 326 -11.30 -22.11 1.18
N ALA A 327 -12.23 -22.66 1.95
CA ALA A 327 -12.05 -22.87 3.39
C ALA A 327 -10.88 -23.80 3.71
N ARG A 328 -10.68 -24.86 2.92
CA ARG A 328 -9.52 -25.76 3.07
C ARG A 328 -8.23 -25.01 2.79
N LYS A 329 -8.16 -24.26 1.69
CA LYS A 329 -6.97 -23.51 1.28
C LYS A 329 -6.60 -22.47 2.31
N MET A 330 -7.54 -21.61 2.70
CA MET A 330 -7.32 -20.53 3.67
C MET A 330 -6.97 -21.01 5.07
N ASN A 331 -7.60 -22.09 5.56
CA ASN A 331 -7.52 -22.43 6.99
C ASN A 331 -6.63 -23.63 7.32
N ARG A 332 -6.17 -24.36 6.30
CA ARG A 332 -5.37 -25.57 6.50
C ARG A 332 -4.09 -25.61 5.67
N GLU A 333 -3.99 -24.81 4.60
CA GLU A 333 -2.85 -24.83 3.69
C GLU A 333 -2.09 -23.51 3.67
N TYR A 334 -2.80 -22.38 3.71
CA TYR A 334 -2.20 -21.08 3.91
C TYR A 334 -1.52 -21.01 5.28
N ASP A 335 -0.24 -20.62 5.28
CA ASP A 335 0.53 -20.38 6.50
C ASP A 335 0.75 -18.87 6.65
N VAL A 336 0.06 -18.28 7.63
CA VAL A 336 0.19 -16.84 7.91
C VAL A 336 1.61 -16.45 8.34
N GLN A 337 2.45 -17.38 8.79
CA GLN A 337 3.85 -17.10 9.12
C GLN A 337 4.70 -16.81 7.87
N ASP A 338 4.24 -17.24 6.69
CA ASP A 338 4.90 -16.99 5.41
C ASP A 338 4.32 -15.76 4.69
N SER A 339 3.38 -15.04 5.32
CA SER A 339 2.73 -13.85 4.75
C SER A 339 3.76 -12.79 4.34
N THR A 340 3.62 -12.29 3.11
CA THR A 340 4.52 -11.29 2.53
C THR A 340 3.98 -9.86 2.54
N GLU A 341 2.68 -9.67 2.80
CA GLU A 341 1.96 -8.38 2.70
C GLU A 341 2.33 -7.62 1.41
N ASP A 342 1.88 -8.11 0.26
CA ASP A 342 2.32 -7.59 -1.05
C ASP A 342 1.63 -6.28 -1.47
N TYR A 343 0.42 -6.03 -0.97
CA TYR A 343 -0.39 -4.89 -1.37
C TYR A 343 -0.66 -3.99 -0.17
N HIS A 344 -0.03 -2.81 -0.14
CA HIS A 344 -0.27 -1.79 0.87
C HIS A 344 -1.24 -0.74 0.34
N VAL A 345 -2.19 -0.32 1.17
CA VAL A 345 -3.25 0.61 0.77
C VAL A 345 -3.55 1.64 1.85
N LEU A 346 -3.85 2.86 1.42
CA LEU A 346 -4.47 3.91 2.21
C LEU A 346 -5.90 4.14 1.74
N ASN A 347 -6.87 3.94 2.63
CA ASN A 347 -8.30 4.01 2.32
C ASN A 347 -8.65 3.14 1.09
N GLY A 348 -8.04 1.95 1.02
CA GLY A 348 -8.29 0.90 0.02
C GLY A 348 -7.64 1.13 -1.33
N ARG A 349 -6.90 2.22 -1.50
CA ARG A 349 -6.13 2.49 -2.71
C ARG A 349 -4.65 2.45 -2.44
N SER A 350 -3.93 2.05 -3.47
CA SER A 350 -2.49 2.19 -3.56
C SER A 350 -2.17 3.40 -4.44
N PHE A 351 -1.01 4.02 -4.24
CA PHE A 351 -0.48 4.98 -5.20
C PHE A 351 -0.45 4.35 -6.61
N PRO A 352 -0.86 5.09 -7.66
CA PRO A 352 -1.19 6.52 -7.68
C PRO A 352 -2.66 6.89 -7.39
N TYR A 353 -3.53 5.92 -7.07
CA TYR A 353 -4.96 6.19 -6.84
C TYR A 353 -5.23 6.93 -5.54
N THR A 354 -4.38 6.77 -4.53
CA THR A 354 -4.37 7.60 -3.32
C THR A 354 -4.30 9.10 -3.65
N MET A 355 -3.58 9.50 -4.69
CA MET A 355 -3.50 10.89 -5.14
C MET A 355 -4.82 11.38 -5.79
N ARG A 356 -5.71 10.47 -6.20
CA ARG A 356 -7.03 10.83 -6.73
C ARG A 356 -8.02 11.16 -5.61
N GLU A 357 -7.95 10.44 -4.50
CA GLU A 357 -9.04 10.47 -3.52
C GLU A 357 -8.62 10.53 -2.05
N SER A 358 -7.43 10.06 -1.68
CA SER A 358 -6.94 10.03 -0.28
C SER A 358 -6.04 11.23 0.08
N LEU A 359 -6.24 12.39 -0.57
CA LEU A 359 -5.51 13.61 -0.29
C LEU A 359 -6.06 14.32 0.95
N VAL A 360 -5.16 14.87 1.77
CA VAL A 360 -5.52 15.84 2.82
C VAL A 360 -5.43 17.22 2.20
N VAL A 361 -6.54 17.94 2.07
CA VAL A 361 -6.58 19.23 1.36
C VAL A 361 -6.79 20.36 2.35
N VAL A 362 -5.86 21.31 2.38
CA VAL A 362 -5.80 22.35 3.42
C VAL A 362 -5.66 23.76 2.84
N GLU A 363 -5.88 24.75 3.70
CA GLU A 363 -5.52 26.16 3.51
C GLU A 363 -4.54 26.60 4.61
N PRO A 364 -3.85 27.74 4.43
CA PRO A 364 -3.00 28.30 5.49
C PRO A 364 -3.80 28.61 6.76
N ASN A 365 -3.15 28.42 7.92
CA ASN A 365 -3.69 28.74 9.24
C ASN A 365 -4.96 27.98 9.64
N GLN A 366 -5.02 26.70 9.28
CA GLN A 366 -6.06 25.76 9.69
C GLN A 366 -5.51 24.75 10.71
N ASN A 367 -6.42 24.20 11.50
CA ASN A 367 -6.17 23.05 12.34
C ASN A 367 -6.92 21.83 11.79
N ILE A 368 -6.19 20.76 11.49
CA ILE A 368 -6.70 19.58 10.79
C ILE A 368 -6.57 18.37 11.71
N LYS A 369 -7.65 17.61 11.85
CA LYS A 369 -7.64 16.34 12.59
C LYS A 369 -7.41 15.17 11.63
N LEU A 370 -6.40 14.36 11.87
CA LEU A 370 -6.20 13.10 11.16
C LEU A 370 -6.39 11.94 12.14
N ARG A 371 -7.30 11.01 11.82
CA ARG A 371 -7.53 9.78 12.57
C ARG A 371 -6.87 8.64 11.83
N MET A 372 -5.77 8.12 12.35
CA MET A 372 -4.99 7.08 11.67
C MET A 372 -5.25 5.73 12.31
N LEU A 373 -5.62 4.74 11.49
CA LEU A 373 -5.73 3.33 11.89
C LEU A 373 -4.72 2.50 11.09
N ASN A 374 -3.94 1.68 11.80
CA ASN A 374 -3.20 0.60 11.19
C ASN A 374 -3.97 -0.73 11.37
N SER A 375 -4.42 -1.34 10.28
CA SER A 375 -4.99 -2.70 10.29
C SER A 375 -4.18 -3.73 9.51
N SER A 376 -2.91 -3.46 9.19
CA SER A 376 -1.97 -4.50 8.72
C SER A 376 -1.47 -5.35 9.88
N GLY A 377 -0.82 -6.48 9.55
CA GLY A 377 -0.15 -7.34 10.52
C GLY A 377 1.19 -6.78 11.01
N GLU A 378 1.76 -5.82 10.29
CA GLU A 378 3.03 -5.17 10.64
C GLU A 378 2.85 -3.71 11.09
N MET A 379 3.87 -3.15 11.76
CA MET A 379 3.87 -1.73 12.13
C MET A 379 4.02 -0.86 10.87
N VAL A 380 3.32 0.28 10.87
CA VAL A 380 3.54 1.36 9.90
C VAL A 380 4.24 2.53 10.59
N ALA A 381 5.13 3.22 9.86
CA ALA A 381 5.89 4.37 10.34
C ALA A 381 5.55 5.60 9.49
N ILE A 382 4.38 6.20 9.73
CA ILE A 382 3.86 7.27 8.87
C ILE A 382 4.69 8.54 9.04
N HIS A 383 5.32 9.00 7.95
CA HIS A 383 6.06 10.25 7.91
C HIS A 383 5.25 11.34 7.20
N THR A 384 5.04 12.50 7.84
CA THR A 384 4.42 13.67 7.21
C THR A 384 5.47 14.69 6.80
N HIS A 385 5.65 14.93 5.50
CA HIS A 385 6.57 15.97 5.03
C HIS A 385 6.00 17.35 5.33
N GLY A 386 6.89 18.33 5.52
CA GLY A 386 6.52 19.74 5.67
C GLY A 386 5.79 20.11 6.97
N HIS A 387 5.24 19.14 7.69
CA HIS A 387 4.37 19.32 8.83
C HIS A 387 4.70 18.32 9.93
N LYS A 388 4.79 18.80 11.17
CA LYS A 388 4.87 17.98 12.37
C LYS A 388 3.54 18.06 13.08
N GLY A 389 2.77 16.99 13.04
CA GLY A 389 1.52 16.87 13.79
C GLY A 389 1.76 16.50 15.26
N THR A 390 0.84 16.92 16.11
CA THR A 390 0.82 16.60 17.54
C THR A 390 -0.09 15.41 17.79
N ILE A 391 0.42 14.37 18.43
CA ILE A 391 -0.38 13.22 18.83
C ILE A 391 -1.27 13.61 20.00
N THR A 392 -2.58 13.51 19.81
CA THR A 392 -3.59 13.91 20.78
C THR A 392 -4.25 12.72 21.46
N HIS A 393 -4.42 11.60 20.74
CA HIS A 393 -5.04 10.38 21.28
C HIS A 393 -4.28 9.13 20.85
N TYR A 394 -4.30 8.12 21.72
CA TYR A 394 -3.91 6.75 21.40
C TYR A 394 -5.09 5.84 21.71
N ASP A 395 -5.46 4.97 20.76
CA ASP A 395 -6.54 4.00 20.88
C ASP A 395 -7.90 4.60 21.28
N GLY A 396 -8.12 5.87 20.93
CA GLY A 396 -9.32 6.64 21.25
C GLY A 396 -9.28 7.34 22.61
N VAL A 397 -8.21 7.18 23.39
CA VAL A 397 -8.03 7.84 24.69
C VAL A 397 -7.20 9.12 24.52
N GLU A 398 -7.75 10.24 24.97
CA GLU A 398 -7.06 11.53 24.97
C GLU A 398 -5.81 11.49 25.88
N HIS A 399 -4.69 11.99 25.36
CA HIS A 399 -3.50 12.21 26.15
C HIS A 399 -3.55 13.56 26.86
N ASN A 400 -3.08 13.56 28.11
CA ASN A 400 -2.84 14.79 28.85
C ASN A 400 -2.03 15.77 27.97
N PRO A 401 -2.48 17.03 27.81
CA PRO A 401 -1.83 18.01 26.94
C PRO A 401 -0.31 18.15 27.15
N VAL A 402 0.19 18.01 28.39
CA VAL A 402 1.63 18.11 28.70
C VAL A 402 2.43 16.90 28.19
N ALA A 403 1.77 15.77 27.96
CA ALA A 403 2.34 14.54 27.46
C ALA A 403 2.08 14.31 25.96
N GLN A 404 1.38 15.23 25.29
CA GLN A 404 1.22 15.19 23.83
C GLN A 404 2.55 15.49 23.15
N ILE A 405 2.82 14.78 22.06
CA ILE A 405 4.13 14.83 21.40
C ILE A 405 3.95 15.25 19.95
N THR A 406 4.59 16.35 19.59
CA THR A 406 4.71 16.82 18.21
C THR A 406 5.95 16.23 17.56
N ARG A 407 5.76 15.58 16.40
CA ARG A 407 6.83 14.91 15.64
C ARG A 407 6.43 14.79 14.17
N ASP A 408 7.32 14.26 13.34
CA ASP A 408 7.11 14.04 11.90
C ASP A 408 6.96 12.56 11.51
N VAL A 409 7.31 11.61 12.37
CA VAL A 409 7.15 10.16 12.14
C VAL A 409 6.33 9.52 13.26
N TYR A 410 5.32 8.74 12.89
CA TYR A 410 4.39 8.07 13.81
C TYR A 410 4.45 6.55 13.63
N ASP A 411 4.98 5.86 14.63
CA ASP A 411 4.87 4.41 14.71
C ASP A 411 3.46 4.03 15.16
N ILE A 412 2.77 3.22 14.36
CA ILE A 412 1.43 2.73 14.64
C ILE A 412 1.48 1.19 14.61
N ALA A 413 1.30 0.56 15.76
CA ALA A 413 1.30 -0.89 15.87
C ALA A 413 0.08 -1.52 15.16
N PRO A 414 0.11 -2.83 14.82
CA PRO A 414 -1.06 -3.53 14.32
C PRO A 414 -2.28 -3.29 15.21
N VAL A 415 -3.39 -2.86 14.59
CA VAL A 415 -4.69 -2.58 15.22
C VAL A 415 -4.70 -1.31 16.10
N GLN A 416 -3.61 -0.56 16.17
CA GLN A 416 -3.54 0.70 16.93
C GLN A 416 -4.17 1.87 16.17
N ARG A 417 -4.77 2.82 16.91
CA ARG A 417 -5.25 4.10 16.38
C ARG A 417 -4.49 5.26 17.00
N ASN A 418 -4.06 6.21 16.17
CA ASN A 418 -3.47 7.47 16.62
C ASN A 418 -4.26 8.65 16.01
N ASP A 419 -4.77 9.55 16.85
CA ASP A 419 -5.32 10.82 16.37
C ASP A 419 -4.24 11.90 16.45
N ILE A 420 -3.97 12.57 15.34
CA ILE A 420 -3.00 13.67 15.27
C ILE A 420 -3.67 14.98 14.83
N SER A 421 -3.20 16.08 15.40
CA SER A 421 -3.56 17.46 15.00
C SER A 421 -2.42 18.03 14.16
N ILE A 422 -2.75 18.52 12.96
CA ILE A 422 -1.83 19.27 12.10
C ILE A 422 -2.28 20.73 12.04
N ASN A 423 -1.41 21.63 12.49
CA ASN A 423 -1.60 23.07 12.33
C ASN A 423 -0.83 23.55 11.08
N THR A 424 -1.49 24.28 10.19
CA THR A 424 -0.92 24.75 8.91
C THR A 424 -0.43 26.21 8.98
N THR A 425 -0.34 26.82 10.16
CA THR A 425 0.32 28.12 10.34
C THR A 425 1.83 27.95 10.14
N ASP A 426 2.35 28.60 9.11
CA ASP A 426 3.78 28.60 8.78
C ASP A 426 4.60 29.27 9.90
N ASP A 427 5.39 28.45 10.59
CA ASP A 427 6.34 28.87 11.62
C ASP A 427 7.77 28.40 11.31
N GLY A 428 7.97 27.76 10.15
CA GLY A 428 9.24 27.18 9.72
C GLY A 428 9.75 26.00 10.56
N PHE A 429 8.98 25.50 11.53
CA PHE A 429 9.41 24.42 12.42
C PHE A 429 8.41 23.28 12.55
N HIS A 430 7.13 23.58 12.78
CA HIS A 430 6.02 22.63 12.79
C HIS A 430 5.28 22.63 11.45
N SER A 431 5.24 23.74 10.72
CA SER A 431 4.71 23.83 9.36
C SER A 431 5.64 24.69 8.52
N TYR A 432 5.96 24.23 7.32
CA TYR A 432 6.88 24.92 6.38
C TYR A 432 6.14 25.76 5.32
N GLY A 433 4.83 25.93 5.49
CA GLY A 433 3.98 26.73 4.61
C GLY A 433 3.37 25.95 3.43
N GLU A 434 2.81 26.72 2.49
CA GLU A 434 2.01 26.18 1.40
C GLU A 434 2.82 25.29 0.44
N GLY A 435 2.23 24.19 0.00
CA GLY A 435 2.88 23.29 -0.96
C GLY A 435 2.12 21.99 -1.22
N ILE A 436 2.85 21.05 -1.81
CA ILE A 436 2.45 19.65 -1.98
C ILE A 436 3.41 18.84 -1.11
N TRP A 437 2.92 18.32 0.01
CA TRP A 437 3.74 17.64 1.00
C TRP A 437 3.30 16.19 1.10
N ILE A 438 4.15 15.27 0.64
CA ILE A 438 3.81 13.86 0.69
C ILE A 438 3.78 13.35 2.14
N PHE A 439 2.94 12.37 2.39
CA PHE A 439 3.05 11.53 3.57
C PHE A 439 2.97 10.07 3.15
N HIS A 440 3.73 9.23 3.83
CA HIS A 440 3.87 7.84 3.46
C HIS A 440 4.41 7.01 4.61
N ASP A 441 4.23 5.70 4.55
CA ASP A 441 4.96 4.78 5.42
C ASP A 441 6.47 4.89 5.14
N HIS A 442 7.27 5.09 6.18
CA HIS A 442 8.73 5.13 6.09
C HIS A 442 9.35 3.73 6.23
N ARG A 443 8.53 2.70 6.42
CA ARG A 443 8.89 1.33 6.10
C ARG A 443 8.77 1.15 4.58
N GLU A 444 9.91 0.94 3.92
CA GLU A 444 10.01 0.88 2.45
C GLU A 444 9.06 -0.11 1.76
N LYS A 445 8.61 -1.16 2.46
CA LYS A 445 7.59 -2.08 1.93
C LYS A 445 6.21 -1.41 1.78
N GLY A 446 5.83 -0.53 2.71
CA GLY A 446 4.55 0.19 2.74
C GLY A 446 4.29 1.08 1.53
N ILE A 447 5.37 1.51 0.86
CA ILE A 447 5.34 2.33 -0.35
C ILE A 447 5.48 1.52 -1.64
N THR A 448 5.09 0.24 -1.59
CA THR A 448 5.10 -0.65 -2.76
C THR A 448 3.75 -1.29 -3.03
N THR A 449 3.52 -1.59 -4.32
CA THR A 449 2.40 -2.39 -4.79
C THR A 449 2.95 -3.63 -5.48
N ASP A 450 2.74 -4.81 -4.90
CA ASP A 450 3.35 -6.06 -5.39
C ASP A 450 4.87 -5.89 -5.56
N GLY A 451 5.54 -5.28 -4.57
CA GLY A 451 6.97 -5.01 -4.57
C GLY A 451 7.47 -3.92 -5.54
N MET A 452 6.60 -3.24 -6.30
CA MET A 452 6.99 -2.09 -7.13
C MET A 452 6.83 -0.74 -6.42
N ASN A 453 7.86 0.11 -6.55
CA ASN A 453 7.90 1.50 -6.07
C ASN A 453 7.96 2.47 -7.28
N PRO A 454 7.26 3.63 -7.24
CA PRO A 454 6.34 4.05 -6.19
C PRO A 454 5.01 3.28 -6.25
N GLY A 455 4.47 3.01 -5.06
CA GLY A 455 3.22 2.29 -4.86
C GLY A 455 2.74 2.48 -3.43
N GLY A 456 1.83 1.62 -2.99
CA GLY A 456 1.46 1.51 -1.58
C GLY A 456 0.67 2.69 -1.01
N ASP A 457 0.80 2.94 0.28
CA ASP A 457 0.01 3.90 1.06
C ASP A 457 0.50 5.37 0.99
N VAL A 458 1.24 5.72 -0.07
CA VAL A 458 1.73 7.09 -0.32
C VAL A 458 0.57 8.02 -0.67
N SER A 459 0.46 9.16 0.00
CA SER A 459 -0.44 10.25 -0.38
C SER A 459 0.17 11.61 -0.06
N ALA A 460 -0.62 12.69 -0.05
CA ALA A 460 -0.13 14.03 0.21
C ALA A 460 -1.13 14.92 0.97
N LEU A 461 -0.57 15.80 1.79
CA LEU A 461 -1.18 17.03 2.28
C LEU A 461 -0.93 18.12 1.23
N VAL A 462 -2.00 18.67 0.69
CA VAL A 462 -1.96 19.58 -0.47
C VAL A 462 -2.72 20.85 -0.16
N TYR A 463 -2.04 21.99 -0.29
CA TYR A 463 -2.70 23.27 -0.16
C TYR A 463 -3.58 23.55 -1.38
N LYS A 464 -4.78 24.11 -1.18
CA LYS A 464 -5.75 24.37 -2.26
C LYS A 464 -5.14 25.16 -3.42
N SER A 465 -4.23 26.09 -3.15
CA SER A 465 -3.49 26.88 -4.15
C SER A 465 -2.66 26.01 -5.12
N TYR A 466 -2.23 24.84 -4.67
CA TYR A 466 -1.46 23.85 -5.42
C TYR A 466 -2.30 22.74 -6.07
N LEU A 467 -3.63 22.78 -5.99
CA LEU A 467 -4.50 21.89 -6.75
C LEU A 467 -4.85 22.49 -8.11
N ASN A 468 -4.90 21.64 -9.14
CA ASN A 468 -5.48 22.00 -10.43
C ASN A 468 -7.02 21.94 -10.38
N GLU A 469 -7.66 22.40 -11.45
CA GLU A 469 -9.12 22.44 -11.55
C GLU A 469 -9.78 21.06 -11.44
N ASN A 470 -9.06 19.98 -11.74
CA ASN A 470 -9.54 18.60 -11.65
C ASN A 470 -9.30 17.97 -10.26
N GLY A 471 -8.73 18.73 -9.31
CA GLY A 471 -8.48 18.24 -7.95
C GLY A 471 -7.25 17.34 -7.82
N MET A 472 -6.34 17.39 -8.80
CA MET A 472 -5.03 16.75 -8.72
C MET A 472 -3.96 17.78 -8.33
N PRO A 473 -2.89 17.39 -7.62
CA PRO A 473 -1.79 18.30 -7.31
C PRO A 473 -1.08 18.80 -8.57
N LYS A 474 -0.75 20.10 -8.61
CA LYS A 474 0.10 20.74 -9.63
C LYS A 474 1.55 20.35 -9.39
N VAL A 475 1.89 19.09 -9.65
CA VAL A 475 3.24 18.56 -9.47
C VAL A 475 4.25 19.45 -10.19
N GLN A 476 5.30 19.87 -9.48
CA GLN A 476 6.41 20.69 -10.02
C GLN A 476 7.66 19.85 -10.29
N GLY A 477 7.61 18.55 -9.93
CA GLY A 477 8.66 17.57 -10.21
C GLY A 477 8.35 16.74 -11.46
N SER A 478 8.59 15.44 -11.37
CA SER A 478 8.38 14.52 -12.48
C SER A 478 6.90 14.30 -12.80
N ASP A 479 6.62 14.00 -14.07
CA ASP A 479 5.28 13.60 -14.51
C ASP A 479 4.87 12.28 -13.82
N ILE A 480 3.70 12.30 -13.19
CA ILE A 480 3.10 11.13 -12.52
C ILE A 480 2.21 10.32 -13.47
N GLY A 481 1.94 10.83 -14.68
CA GLY A 481 1.17 10.16 -15.72
C GLY A 481 1.58 8.71 -15.99
N PRO A 482 2.89 8.39 -16.09
CA PRO A 482 3.35 7.02 -16.30
C PRO A 482 2.87 6.02 -15.24
N PHE A 483 2.69 6.45 -13.99
CA PHE A 483 2.19 5.58 -12.91
C PHE A 483 0.72 5.21 -13.09
N PHE A 484 -0.06 5.97 -13.88
CA PHE A 484 -1.45 5.65 -14.21
C PHE A 484 -1.59 4.63 -15.36
N THR A 485 -0.56 3.82 -15.60
CA THR A 485 -0.54 2.81 -16.67
C THR A 485 -0.44 1.41 -16.07
N GLN A 486 -1.14 0.44 -16.68
CA GLN A 486 -1.00 -0.96 -16.28
C GLN A 486 0.42 -1.50 -16.57
N ALA A 487 1.10 -0.95 -17.58
CA ALA A 487 2.47 -1.33 -17.94
C ALA A 487 3.45 -1.08 -16.78
N PHE A 488 3.31 0.05 -16.07
CA PHE A 488 4.10 0.34 -14.87
C PHE A 488 3.86 -0.72 -13.77
N HIS A 489 2.60 -0.98 -13.42
CA HIS A 489 2.25 -1.94 -12.37
C HIS A 489 2.55 -3.41 -12.75
N SER A 490 2.70 -3.69 -14.05
CA SER A 490 3.12 -5.00 -14.56
C SER A 490 4.65 -5.14 -14.71
N ARG A 491 5.43 -4.17 -14.21
CA ARG A 491 6.90 -4.13 -14.27
C ARG A 491 7.47 -4.09 -15.70
N GLN A 492 6.71 -3.55 -16.65
CA GLN A 492 7.10 -3.47 -18.06
C GLN A 492 7.67 -2.10 -18.44
N LEU A 493 7.49 -1.09 -17.60
CA LEU A 493 7.94 0.27 -17.88
C LEU A 493 9.13 0.65 -16.97
N PRO A 494 10.30 1.02 -17.53
CA PRO A 494 11.42 1.49 -16.71
C PRO A 494 11.08 2.82 -16.02
N VAL A 495 11.32 2.89 -14.71
CA VAL A 495 10.93 4.02 -13.84
C VAL A 495 11.54 5.35 -14.31
N TRP A 496 12.78 5.32 -14.78
CA TRP A 496 13.55 6.52 -15.13
C TRP A 496 13.43 6.95 -16.58
N GLN A 497 12.77 6.15 -17.43
CA GLN A 497 12.73 6.37 -18.88
C GLN A 497 12.19 7.76 -19.27
N GLY A 498 11.22 8.30 -18.53
CA GLY A 498 10.67 9.63 -18.77
C GLY A 498 11.46 10.78 -18.14
N MET A 499 12.47 10.50 -17.32
CA MET A 499 13.26 11.49 -16.57
C MET A 499 14.72 11.58 -17.04
N ASP A 500 15.20 10.55 -17.73
CA ASP A 500 16.56 10.50 -18.26
C ASP A 500 16.59 10.95 -19.72
N GLU A 501 16.99 12.21 -19.94
CA GLU A 501 17.12 12.80 -21.28
C GLU A 501 18.10 12.03 -22.19
N TRP A 502 19.06 11.30 -21.62
CA TRP A 502 20.04 10.52 -22.37
C TRP A 502 19.62 9.07 -22.58
N ASN A 503 18.44 8.69 -22.08
CA ASN A 503 17.88 7.33 -22.11
C ASN A 503 18.83 6.24 -21.57
N SER A 504 19.89 6.60 -20.85
CA SER A 504 20.90 5.70 -20.31
C SER A 504 20.38 4.74 -19.23
N LEU A 505 19.25 5.08 -18.60
CA LEU A 505 18.52 4.29 -17.61
C LEU A 505 17.23 3.66 -18.16
N GLY A 506 17.06 3.65 -19.48
CA GLY A 506 15.96 2.97 -20.18
C GLY A 506 16.15 1.45 -20.30
N GLU A 507 15.19 0.77 -20.92
CA GLU A 507 15.25 -0.68 -21.14
C GLU A 507 16.40 -1.02 -22.10
N PRO A 508 17.28 -1.99 -21.84
CA PRO A 508 18.33 -2.37 -22.78
C PRO A 508 17.79 -3.15 -24.00
N GLU A 509 18.27 -2.85 -25.21
CA GLU A 509 17.97 -3.59 -26.44
C GLU A 509 18.52 -5.02 -26.36
N ASP A 510 17.66 -6.03 -26.53
CA ASP A 510 18.01 -7.46 -26.65
C ASP A 510 18.98 -7.99 -25.57
N VAL A 511 18.56 -7.92 -24.30
CA VAL A 511 19.20 -8.75 -23.27
C VAL A 511 18.56 -10.14 -23.29
N GLU A 512 19.23 -11.11 -23.93
CA GLU A 512 19.06 -12.51 -23.51
C GLU A 512 19.27 -12.54 -22.01
N ASP A 513 18.23 -12.96 -21.28
CA ASP A 513 18.17 -13.12 -19.83
C ASP A 513 19.59 -13.40 -19.29
N LEU A 514 20.18 -12.41 -18.58
CA LEU A 514 21.49 -12.54 -17.96
C LEU A 514 21.36 -13.56 -16.82
N GLY A 515 21.21 -14.84 -17.20
CA GLY A 515 20.68 -15.89 -16.35
C GLY A 515 21.42 -15.98 -15.04
N ASP A 516 20.68 -16.10 -13.94
CA ASP A 516 21.10 -16.43 -12.57
C ASP A 516 22.37 -15.75 -12.01
N ALA A 517 22.94 -14.74 -12.68
CA ALA A 517 24.28 -14.27 -12.38
C ALA A 517 24.37 -13.48 -11.07
N PHE A 518 23.23 -13.10 -10.48
CA PHE A 518 23.19 -12.31 -9.24
C PHE A 518 22.24 -12.82 -8.16
N VAL A 519 21.61 -14.00 -8.33
CA VAL A 519 20.93 -14.64 -7.21
C VAL A 519 21.92 -15.57 -6.52
N VAL A 520 22.51 -15.12 -5.41
CA VAL A 520 23.18 -16.07 -4.50
C VAL A 520 22.08 -17.00 -3.99
N PRO A 521 22.07 -18.31 -4.35
CA PRO A 521 21.04 -19.20 -3.86
C PRO A 521 21.15 -19.27 -2.32
N PRO A 522 20.02 -19.35 -1.60
CA PRO A 522 20.05 -19.52 -0.16
C PRO A 522 20.91 -20.73 0.21
N PRO A 523 21.61 -20.71 1.36
CA PRO A 523 22.54 -21.77 1.73
C PRO A 523 21.80 -23.11 1.70
N LYS A 524 22.24 -24.00 0.80
CA LYS A 524 21.67 -25.35 0.67
C LYS A 524 21.73 -26.04 2.02
N ASP A 525 20.55 -26.34 2.55
CA ASP A 525 20.37 -27.09 3.77
C ASP A 525 21.02 -28.48 3.61
N LYS A 526 22.18 -28.67 4.26
CA LYS A 526 22.99 -29.89 4.15
C LYS A 526 22.38 -31.00 5.00
N ASN A 527 21.13 -31.38 4.78
CA ASN A 527 20.53 -32.56 5.42
C ASN A 527 19.32 -33.11 4.64
N LYS A 528 19.52 -33.53 3.39
CA LYS A 528 18.73 -34.63 2.81
C LYS A 528 19.67 -35.65 2.19
N LYS A 529 19.89 -36.74 2.93
CA LYS A 529 20.47 -37.98 2.38
C LYS A 529 19.42 -38.62 1.48
N THR A 530 19.69 -38.68 0.19
CA THR A 530 19.07 -39.67 -0.69
C THR A 530 20.18 -40.51 -1.30
N VAL A 531 20.12 -41.80 -1.01
CA VAL A 531 21.04 -42.83 -1.47
C VAL A 531 20.52 -43.37 -2.81
N ALA A 532 21.32 -43.31 -3.87
CA ALA A 532 21.45 -44.36 -4.89
C ALA A 532 22.60 -44.04 -5.85
N ALA A 533 23.42 -45.07 -6.11
CA ALA A 533 24.60 -45.11 -6.97
C ALA A 533 24.21 -45.16 -8.48
N THR A 534 25.03 -44.78 -9.47
CA THR A 534 26.28 -45.45 -9.89
C THR A 534 26.96 -44.66 -11.03
N LEU A 535 28.29 -44.77 -11.07
CA LEU A 535 29.36 -44.38 -12.02
C LEU A 535 29.00 -44.18 -13.52
N ILE A 536 29.69 -43.37 -14.35
CA ILE A 536 31.10 -43.54 -14.84
C ILE A 536 31.69 -42.24 -15.48
N ALA A 537 32.98 -42.02 -15.18
CA ALA A 537 34.10 -41.35 -15.87
C ALA A 537 34.05 -39.87 -16.33
N THR A 538 34.87 -39.09 -15.63
CA THR A 538 35.47 -37.80 -15.98
C THR A 538 36.76 -37.96 -16.79
N THR A 539 37.03 -37.03 -17.71
CA THR A 539 38.39 -36.55 -18.01
C THR A 539 38.37 -35.04 -18.08
N ASP A 540 38.98 -34.37 -17.10
CA ASP A 540 39.96 -33.30 -17.33
C ASP A 540 40.65 -32.87 -16.02
N ALA A 541 41.88 -32.38 -16.16
CA ALA A 541 43.01 -32.54 -15.25
C ALA A 541 42.86 -31.95 -13.83
N THR A 542 43.43 -32.65 -12.84
CA THR A 542 43.42 -32.26 -11.42
C THR A 542 44.56 -31.29 -11.06
N PRO A 543 44.40 -30.50 -9.96
CA PRO A 543 45.35 -29.48 -9.50
C PRO A 543 46.79 -29.96 -9.30
N VAL A 544 47.00 -31.26 -9.07
CA VAL A 544 48.32 -31.88 -8.88
C VAL A 544 49.17 -31.81 -10.16
N VAL A 545 48.56 -31.91 -11.34
CA VAL A 545 49.28 -31.81 -12.62
C VAL A 545 49.79 -30.38 -12.85
N ASN A 546 48.99 -29.38 -12.49
CA ASN A 546 49.38 -27.96 -12.59
C ASN A 546 50.47 -27.62 -11.56
N PHE A 547 50.40 -28.20 -10.36
CA PHE A 547 51.46 -28.07 -9.35
C PHE A 547 52.79 -28.69 -9.82
N MET A 548 52.77 -29.90 -10.41
CA MET A 548 53.99 -30.55 -10.90
C MET A 548 54.61 -29.83 -12.12
N LYS A 549 53.79 -29.24 -12.99
CA LYS A 549 54.28 -28.38 -14.09
C LYS A 549 54.93 -27.10 -13.56
N GLY A 550 54.35 -26.46 -12.54
CA GLY A 550 54.92 -25.29 -11.88
C GLY A 550 56.27 -25.60 -11.20
N LEU A 551 56.35 -26.74 -10.51
CA LEU A 551 57.59 -27.19 -9.86
C LEU A 551 58.71 -27.47 -10.88
N GLY A 552 58.37 -28.10 -12.02
CA GLY A 552 59.32 -28.36 -13.10
C GLY A 552 59.87 -27.08 -13.74
N ALA A 553 59.00 -26.09 -13.98
CA ALA A 553 59.42 -24.79 -14.54
C ALA A 553 60.35 -24.03 -13.58
N ALA A 554 60.05 -24.04 -12.28
CA ALA A 554 60.89 -23.42 -11.26
C ALA A 554 62.29 -24.06 -11.18
N LEU A 555 62.37 -25.39 -11.32
CA LEU A 555 63.64 -26.12 -11.29
C LEU A 555 64.53 -25.78 -12.50
N VAL A 556 63.93 -25.60 -13.68
CA VAL A 556 64.64 -25.20 -14.91
C VAL A 556 65.20 -23.78 -14.79
N VAL A 557 64.40 -22.84 -14.27
CA VAL A 557 64.84 -21.45 -14.03
C VAL A 557 65.96 -21.41 -12.98
N PHE A 558 65.86 -22.20 -11.92
CA PHE A 558 66.90 -22.31 -10.90
C PHE A 558 68.21 -22.88 -11.47
N LEU A 559 68.15 -23.94 -12.30
CA LEU A 559 69.32 -24.52 -12.95
C LEU A 559 69.98 -23.52 -13.93
N LEU A 560 69.20 -22.78 -14.72
CA LEU A 560 69.70 -21.72 -15.59
C LEU A 560 70.39 -20.60 -14.82
N TYR A 561 69.87 -20.24 -13.64
CA TYR A 561 70.48 -19.24 -12.76
C TYR A 561 71.79 -19.74 -12.13
N VAL A 562 71.82 -20.97 -11.61
CA VAL A 562 73.00 -21.56 -10.97
C VAL A 562 74.14 -21.78 -11.97
N PHE A 563 73.84 -22.18 -13.20
CA PHE A 563 74.84 -22.44 -14.24
C PHE A 563 75.11 -21.23 -15.16
N ARG A 564 74.61 -20.04 -14.84
CA ARG A 564 74.77 -18.81 -15.66
C ARG A 564 76.23 -18.47 -16.00
N GLY A 565 77.16 -18.75 -15.08
CA GLY A 565 78.60 -18.53 -15.29
C GLY A 565 79.25 -19.49 -16.29
N LYS A 566 78.71 -20.71 -16.46
CA LYS A 566 79.17 -21.68 -17.46
C LYS A 566 78.51 -21.47 -18.82
N LEU A 567 77.28 -20.98 -18.88
CA LEU A 567 76.62 -20.57 -20.13
C LEU A 567 77.28 -19.33 -20.76
N ALA A 568 77.77 -18.38 -19.96
CA ALA A 568 78.48 -17.19 -20.45
C ALA A 568 79.82 -17.52 -21.12
N GLY A 569 80.47 -18.64 -20.75
CA GLY A 569 81.71 -19.10 -21.38
C GLY A 569 81.51 -19.68 -22.79
N VAL A 570 80.38 -20.36 -23.03
CA VAL A 570 80.05 -20.99 -24.33
C VAL A 570 79.64 -19.96 -25.39
N LEU A 571 79.11 -18.80 -24.97
CA LEU A 571 78.75 -17.69 -25.87
C LEU A 571 79.93 -16.77 -26.23
N SER A 572 81.12 -16.97 -25.65
CA SER A 572 82.34 -16.20 -25.99
C SER A 572 83.14 -16.78 -27.18
N LEU A 573 82.72 -17.91 -27.76
CA LEU A 573 83.40 -18.60 -28.87
C LEU A 573 83.00 -18.11 -30.28
N PHE A 574 82.09 -17.13 -30.41
CA PHE A 574 81.59 -16.66 -31.71
C PHE A 574 81.64 -15.13 -31.91
N GLY A 575 82.77 -14.49 -31.60
CA GLY A 575 82.91 -13.07 -31.96
C GLY A 575 84.28 -12.42 -31.78
N LYS A 576 85.18 -12.60 -32.76
CA LYS A 576 86.00 -11.51 -33.37
C LYS A 576 86.98 -12.05 -34.42
N LYS A 577 86.74 -11.69 -35.70
CA LYS A 577 87.73 -11.71 -36.79
C LYS A 577 88.07 -10.24 -37.14
N GLY A 578 89.37 -9.92 -37.18
CA GLY A 578 89.95 -8.95 -38.13
C GLY A 578 90.38 -7.55 -37.64
N GLY A 579 91.65 -7.41 -37.23
CA GLY A 579 92.69 -6.71 -38.03
C GLY A 579 93.02 -5.21 -37.86
N ARG A 580 94.33 -4.92 -38.01
CA ARG A 580 95.12 -3.64 -38.16
C ARG A 580 95.74 -3.04 -36.88
N LYS A 581 97.01 -2.57 -36.81
CA LYS A 581 98.14 -2.43 -37.78
C LYS A 581 99.42 -1.93 -37.06
N ASP A 582 100.56 -2.10 -37.72
CA ASP A 582 101.81 -1.29 -37.75
C ASP A 582 102.75 -1.20 -36.51
N ALA A 583 103.87 -1.95 -36.57
CA ALA A 583 105.26 -1.48 -36.46
C ALA A 583 106.22 -2.61 -36.85
#